data_AF-A0A0C6FB86-F1
#
_entry.id   AF-A0A0C6FB86-F1
#
_cell.length_a   1.000
_cell.length_b   1.000
_cell.length_c   1.000
_cell.angle_alpha   90.00
_cell.angle_beta   90.00
_cell.angle_gamma   90.00
#
_symmetry.space_group_name_H-M   'P 1'
#
loop_
_entity.id
_entity.type
_entity.pdbx_description
1 polymer ?
#
loop_
_entity_poly.entity_id
_entity_poly.type
_entity_poly.pdbx_seq_one_letter_code
_entity_poly.pdbx_strand_id
1 'polypeptide(L)'
;MATLAPNPKVKWDEWVGDYGLIRDLIAETYPVQFHDCNERMSTPGGFYRGNSARERIWKTQSGKAEFTTPETLSATGWPDAPGRYRLITMRSNDQFNTTIYGYSDRMRGIERTRNVLLINPDEMRRANLQEGQVVSLVGDAEDGVERAVCGLKVVPFALPDSCLVAYYPEMNPLMPLSHHDGPSKTPAAKSVSVRIRASDERGDVRERREPPGHTTHLV
;
A
#
# COMPACT_ATOMS: atom_id res chain seq x y z
N MET A 1 12.11 6.13 -23.18
CA MET A 1 13.10 5.53 -22.26
C MET A 1 14.14 6.58 -21.94
N ALA A 2 14.13 7.17 -20.76
CA ALA A 2 14.97 8.33 -20.47
C ALA A 2 15.51 8.23 -19.04
N THR A 3 16.81 7.92 -18.91
CA THR A 3 17.75 8.37 -17.84
C THR A 3 19.04 7.53 -17.79
N LEU A 4 19.08 6.33 -18.39
CA LEU A 4 20.28 5.47 -18.40
C LEU A 4 20.80 5.21 -19.82
N ALA A 5 22.12 5.02 -19.94
CA ALA A 5 22.75 4.59 -21.18
C ALA A 5 22.17 3.23 -21.63
N PRO A 6 22.01 2.98 -22.94
CA PRO A 6 21.54 1.70 -23.45
C PRO A 6 22.41 0.56 -22.93
N ASN A 7 21.78 -0.47 -22.34
CA ASN A 7 22.47 -1.67 -21.88
C ASN A 7 22.18 -2.80 -22.87
N PRO A 8 23.18 -3.29 -23.63
CA PRO A 8 22.98 -4.33 -24.64
C PRO A 8 22.55 -5.68 -24.05
N LYS A 9 22.64 -5.87 -22.73
CA LYS A 9 22.12 -7.07 -22.05
C LYS A 9 20.61 -7.00 -21.79
N VAL A 10 19.99 -5.84 -21.94
CA VAL A 10 18.57 -5.63 -21.65
C VAL A 10 17.81 -5.54 -22.96
N LYS A 11 17.28 -6.69 -23.40
CA LYS A 11 16.68 -6.89 -24.71
C LYS A 11 15.16 -6.66 -24.68
N TRP A 12 14.76 -5.42 -24.39
CA TRP A 12 13.35 -5.07 -24.16
C TRP A 12 12.42 -5.51 -25.30
N ASP A 13 12.78 -5.21 -26.55
CA ASP A 13 11.92 -5.53 -27.70
C ASP A 13 11.74 -7.04 -27.89
N GLU A 14 12.79 -7.83 -27.68
CA GLU A 14 12.71 -9.30 -27.72
C GLU A 14 11.79 -9.83 -26.61
N TRP A 15 11.94 -9.33 -25.38
CA TRP A 15 11.14 -9.77 -24.23
C TRP A 15 9.65 -9.40 -24.34
N VAL A 16 9.34 -8.24 -24.92
CA VAL A 16 7.95 -7.83 -25.20
C VAL A 16 7.35 -8.71 -26.30
N GLY A 17 8.16 -9.08 -27.31
CA GLY A 17 7.74 -9.95 -28.40
C GLY A 17 7.53 -11.41 -27.99
N ASP A 18 8.27 -11.90 -26.99
CA ASP A 18 8.15 -13.27 -26.49
C ASP A 18 8.36 -13.36 -24.97
N TYR A 19 7.24 -13.55 -24.24
CA TYR A 19 7.27 -13.76 -22.79
C TYR A 19 7.90 -15.09 -22.36
N GLY A 20 8.13 -16.03 -23.28
CA GLY A 20 8.93 -17.24 -23.04
C GLY A 20 10.35 -16.90 -22.60
N LEU A 21 10.98 -15.90 -23.25
CA LEU A 21 12.33 -15.45 -22.92
C LEU A 21 12.42 -14.86 -21.50
N ILE A 22 11.37 -14.18 -21.04
CA ILE A 22 11.30 -13.68 -19.65
C ILE A 22 11.27 -14.87 -18.68
N ARG A 23 10.52 -15.92 -18.99
CA ARG A 23 10.45 -17.12 -18.14
C ARG A 23 11.78 -17.88 -18.12
N ASP A 24 12.52 -17.91 -19.22
CA ASP A 24 13.85 -18.50 -19.27
C ASP A 24 14.83 -17.72 -18.39
N LEU A 25 14.78 -16.38 -18.40
CA LEU A 25 15.60 -15.55 -17.49
C LEU A 25 15.21 -15.74 -16.00
N ILE A 26 13.93 -15.93 -15.70
CA ILE A 26 13.47 -16.30 -14.35
C ILE A 26 14.05 -17.66 -13.95
N ALA A 27 14.03 -18.64 -14.86
CA ALA A 27 14.62 -19.97 -14.65
C ALA A 27 16.12 -19.89 -14.42
N GLU A 28 16.84 -19.05 -15.15
CA GLU A 28 18.28 -18.81 -14.93
C GLU A 28 18.56 -18.21 -13.54
N THR A 29 17.73 -17.28 -13.09
CA THR A 29 17.87 -16.63 -11.77
C THR A 29 17.54 -17.58 -10.62
N TYR A 30 16.55 -18.44 -10.81
CA TYR A 30 15.99 -19.33 -9.78
C TYR A 30 15.87 -20.78 -10.29
N PRO A 31 17.00 -21.43 -10.65
CA PRO A 31 16.98 -22.68 -11.41
C PRO A 31 16.31 -23.82 -10.65
N VAL A 32 16.45 -23.87 -9.33
CA VAL A 32 15.80 -24.91 -8.51
C VAL A 32 14.28 -24.77 -8.55
N GLN A 33 13.75 -23.55 -8.43
CA GLN A 33 12.30 -23.33 -8.36
C GLN A 33 11.64 -23.29 -9.74
N PHE A 34 12.34 -22.77 -10.76
CA PHE A 34 11.80 -22.42 -12.06
C PHE A 34 12.48 -23.17 -13.23
N HIS A 35 13.24 -24.25 -13.02
CA HIS A 35 13.71 -25.11 -14.12
C HIS A 35 12.56 -25.46 -15.06
N ASP A 36 12.84 -25.50 -16.36
CA ASP A 36 11.89 -25.84 -17.43
C ASP A 36 10.56 -25.08 -17.31
N CYS A 37 10.63 -23.79 -16.94
CA CYS A 37 9.46 -22.96 -16.63
C CYS A 37 8.42 -22.96 -17.76
N ASN A 38 8.86 -22.79 -19.00
CA ASN A 38 7.99 -22.75 -20.18
C ASN A 38 7.24 -24.08 -20.41
N GLU A 39 7.94 -25.21 -20.27
CA GLU A 39 7.37 -26.55 -20.44
C GLU A 39 6.38 -26.86 -19.30
N ARG A 40 6.83 -26.66 -18.05
CA ARG A 40 6.07 -27.03 -16.85
C ARG A 40 4.86 -26.13 -16.62
N MET A 41 4.88 -24.87 -17.07
CA MET A 41 3.73 -23.97 -16.97
C MET A 41 2.55 -24.45 -17.84
N SER A 42 2.84 -25.18 -18.93
CA SER A 42 1.82 -25.71 -19.84
C SER A 42 1.14 -26.98 -19.33
N THR A 43 1.66 -27.59 -18.25
CA THR A 43 1.01 -28.69 -17.56
C THR A 43 -0.28 -28.20 -16.88
N PRO A 44 -1.42 -28.91 -16.98
CA PRO A 44 -2.63 -28.56 -16.25
C PRO A 44 -2.37 -28.39 -14.73
N GLY A 45 -2.74 -27.23 -14.18
CA GLY A 45 -2.43 -26.85 -12.79
C GLY A 45 -1.07 -26.17 -12.59
N GLY A 46 -0.29 -26.00 -13.66
CA GLY A 46 1.05 -25.44 -13.65
C GLY A 46 2.04 -26.34 -12.90
N PHE A 47 3.06 -25.72 -12.30
CA PHE A 47 4.01 -26.44 -11.45
C PHE A 47 4.03 -25.90 -10.03
N TYR A 48 4.00 -26.82 -9.08
CA TYR A 48 4.09 -26.52 -7.66
C TYR A 48 5.53 -26.13 -7.29
N ARG A 49 5.70 -25.01 -6.58
CA ARG A 49 7.01 -24.51 -6.12
C ARG A 49 7.47 -25.06 -4.78
N GLY A 50 6.74 -26.01 -4.21
CA GLY A 50 7.01 -26.52 -2.86
C GLY A 50 6.44 -25.62 -1.76
N ASN A 51 6.32 -26.18 -0.57
CA ASN A 51 6.08 -25.44 0.67
C ASN A 51 6.87 -26.15 1.78
N SER A 52 8.09 -25.68 2.03
CA SER A 52 8.98 -26.33 2.99
C SER A 52 8.38 -26.36 4.40
N ALA A 53 7.60 -25.34 4.78
CA ALA A 53 6.93 -25.31 6.07
C ALA A 53 5.87 -26.42 6.20
N ARG A 54 5.10 -26.69 5.13
CA ARG A 54 4.14 -27.82 5.07
C ARG A 54 4.85 -29.16 5.28
N GLU A 55 6.03 -29.30 4.69
CA GLU A 55 6.87 -30.51 4.78
C GLU A 55 7.75 -30.54 6.05
N ARG A 56 7.63 -29.51 6.91
CA ARG A 56 8.44 -29.33 8.14
C ARG A 56 9.95 -29.31 7.88
N ILE A 57 10.35 -28.84 6.71
CA ILE A 57 11.73 -28.61 6.32
C ILE A 57 12.11 -27.18 6.70
N TRP A 58 12.91 -27.02 7.76
CA TRP A 58 13.35 -25.72 8.26
C TRP A 58 14.79 -25.43 7.83
N LYS A 59 14.99 -24.32 7.12
CA LYS A 59 16.31 -23.85 6.68
C LYS A 59 16.97 -22.97 7.75
N THR A 60 16.94 -23.44 8.99
CA THR A 60 17.54 -22.80 10.16
C THR A 60 18.79 -23.57 10.59
N GLN A 61 19.64 -23.00 11.45
CA GLN A 61 20.84 -23.69 11.93
C GLN A 61 20.50 -24.97 12.72
N SER A 62 19.39 -24.92 13.47
CA SER A 62 18.90 -26.05 14.27
C SER A 62 18.15 -27.12 13.47
N GLY A 63 17.79 -26.84 12.21
CA GLY A 63 16.92 -27.70 11.39
C GLY A 63 15.47 -27.76 11.90
N LYS A 64 15.08 -26.86 12.82
CA LYS A 64 13.74 -26.80 13.45
C LYS A 64 13.13 -25.41 13.30
N ALA A 65 11.83 -25.29 13.57
CA ALA A 65 11.18 -23.99 13.73
C ALA A 65 11.80 -23.26 14.92
N GLU A 66 12.21 -22.01 14.71
CA GLU A 66 12.83 -21.17 15.74
C GLU A 66 11.79 -20.16 16.24
N PHE A 67 11.60 -20.13 17.55
CA PHE A 67 10.66 -19.24 18.21
C PHE A 67 11.42 -18.06 18.79
N THR A 68 10.89 -16.86 18.61
CA THR A 68 11.40 -15.63 19.22
C THR A 68 10.33 -15.01 20.09
N THR A 69 10.75 -14.28 21.11
CA THR A 69 9.86 -13.45 21.93
C THR A 69 9.82 -12.04 21.36
N PRO A 70 8.64 -11.42 21.23
CA PRO A 70 8.57 -10.02 20.81
C PRO A 70 9.17 -9.12 21.91
N GLU A 71 9.90 -8.09 21.50
CA GLU A 71 10.47 -7.10 22.41
C GLU A 71 9.42 -6.13 22.97
N THR A 72 8.30 -5.98 22.26
CA THR A 72 7.21 -5.06 22.61
C THR A 72 5.85 -5.74 22.42
N LEU A 73 4.86 -5.30 23.19
CA LEU A 73 3.47 -5.79 23.06
C LEU A 73 2.71 -5.13 21.90
N SER A 74 3.21 -3.99 21.42
CA SER A 74 2.58 -3.22 20.35
C SER A 74 3.54 -3.00 19.19
N ALA A 75 3.09 -3.38 18.00
CA ALA A 75 3.77 -3.07 16.74
C ALA A 75 3.40 -1.68 16.18
N THR A 76 2.81 -0.79 17.00
CA THR A 76 2.43 0.57 16.56
C THR A 76 3.65 1.44 16.29
N GLY A 77 4.75 1.27 17.03
CA GLY A 77 5.97 2.09 16.89
C GLY A 77 5.89 3.49 17.50
N TRP A 78 4.78 3.83 18.16
CA TRP A 78 4.55 5.12 18.84
C TRP A 78 3.49 4.97 19.94
N PRO A 79 3.54 5.82 20.99
CA PRO A 79 2.56 5.81 22.07
C PRO A 79 1.26 6.50 21.66
N ASP A 80 0.17 6.10 22.29
CA ASP A 80 -1.11 6.79 22.18
C ASP A 80 -0.98 8.23 22.69
N ALA A 81 -1.70 9.15 22.04
CA ALA A 81 -1.75 10.55 22.44
C ALA A 81 -3.16 11.11 22.17
N PRO A 82 -3.63 12.09 22.95
CA PRO A 82 -4.94 12.71 22.71
C PRO A 82 -5.05 13.23 21.27
N GLY A 83 -6.10 12.81 20.56
CA GLY A 83 -6.37 13.19 19.17
C GLY A 83 -5.44 12.56 18.11
N ARG A 84 -4.53 11.67 18.50
CA ARG A 84 -3.71 10.85 17.59
C ARG A 84 -4.50 9.59 17.23
N TYR A 85 -4.56 9.30 15.94
CA TYR A 85 -5.25 8.16 15.37
C TYR A 85 -4.27 7.23 14.64
N ARG A 86 -4.62 5.95 14.61
CA ARG A 86 -3.98 4.93 13.79
C ARG A 86 -4.69 4.83 12.45
N LEU A 87 -4.09 5.37 11.40
CA LEU A 87 -4.59 5.22 10.05
C LEU A 87 -4.14 3.89 9.42
N ILE A 88 -5.14 3.14 8.97
CA ILE A 88 -5.01 1.93 8.18
C ILE A 88 -5.36 2.28 6.74
N THR A 89 -4.38 2.20 5.85
CA THR A 89 -4.63 2.36 4.42
C THR A 89 -5.09 1.04 3.82
N MET A 90 -6.02 1.06 2.87
CA MET A 90 -6.48 -0.17 2.20
C MET A 90 -6.92 0.06 0.77
N ARG A 91 -7.04 -1.03 0.01
CA ARG A 91 -7.58 -0.98 -1.35
C ARG A 91 -9.11 -1.08 -1.28
N SER A 92 -9.79 -0.38 -2.19
CA SER A 92 -11.22 -0.58 -2.42
C SER A 92 -11.48 -1.92 -3.12
N ASN A 93 -12.76 -2.27 -3.30
CA ASN A 93 -13.18 -3.44 -4.07
C ASN A 93 -12.73 -3.36 -5.54
N ASP A 94 -13.05 -2.28 -6.25
CA ASP A 94 -12.71 -2.09 -7.67
C ASP A 94 -11.29 -1.54 -7.90
N GLN A 95 -10.30 -2.19 -7.28
CA GLN A 95 -8.91 -1.75 -7.34
C GLN A 95 -7.94 -2.92 -7.28
N PHE A 96 -6.92 -2.89 -8.14
CA PHE A 96 -5.74 -3.74 -7.99
C PHE A 96 -4.49 -2.86 -7.88
N ASN A 97 -3.90 -2.86 -6.69
CA ASN A 97 -2.76 -1.99 -6.37
C ASN A 97 -3.06 -0.54 -6.75
N THR A 98 -2.20 0.15 -7.48
CA THR A 98 -2.43 1.56 -7.88
C THR A 98 -3.43 1.72 -9.02
N THR A 99 -3.86 0.63 -9.65
CA THR A 99 -4.83 0.66 -10.75
C THR A 99 -6.25 0.68 -10.19
N ILE A 100 -6.96 1.76 -10.46
CA ILE A 100 -8.36 1.95 -10.09
C ILE A 100 -9.21 1.54 -11.29
N TYR A 101 -10.06 0.52 -11.12
CA TYR A 101 -11.01 0.07 -12.15
C TYR A 101 -12.37 0.73 -12.02
N GLY A 102 -12.71 1.19 -10.82
CA GLY A 102 -14.01 1.78 -10.53
C GLY A 102 -14.04 2.53 -9.20
N TYR A 103 -15.14 3.24 -9.00
CA TYR A 103 -15.43 4.02 -7.79
C TYR A 103 -16.56 3.40 -6.96
N SER A 104 -16.77 2.09 -7.12
CA SER A 104 -17.70 1.30 -6.31
C SER A 104 -16.91 0.40 -5.36
N ASP A 105 -17.09 0.60 -4.06
CA ASP A 105 -16.64 -0.31 -3.01
C ASP A 105 -17.87 -0.96 -2.37
N ARG A 106 -18.33 -2.04 -3.01
CA ARG A 106 -19.50 -2.81 -2.59
C ARG A 106 -19.32 -3.43 -1.21
N MET A 107 -18.08 -3.70 -0.78
CA MET A 107 -17.80 -4.25 0.54
C MET A 107 -18.01 -3.23 1.66
N ARG A 108 -18.00 -1.93 1.33
CA ARG A 108 -18.10 -0.83 2.30
C ARG A 108 -19.27 0.13 2.03
N GLY A 109 -20.07 -0.15 0.99
CA GLY A 109 -21.19 0.71 0.59
C GLY A 109 -20.78 2.09 0.11
N ILE A 110 -19.54 2.24 -0.39
CA ILE A 110 -19.02 3.53 -0.86
C ILE A 110 -19.13 3.57 -2.38
N GLU A 111 -19.76 4.62 -2.89
CA GLU A 111 -20.03 4.77 -4.31
C GLU A 111 -19.58 6.16 -4.80
N ARG A 112 -19.11 6.21 -6.05
CA ARG A 112 -18.74 7.43 -6.79
C ARG A 112 -17.55 8.22 -6.24
N THR A 113 -16.91 7.78 -5.14
CA THR A 113 -15.77 8.47 -4.55
C THR A 113 -14.83 7.51 -3.84
N ARG A 114 -13.58 7.95 -3.67
CA ARG A 114 -12.55 7.31 -2.84
C ARG A 114 -11.98 8.26 -1.77
N ASN A 115 -12.40 9.53 -1.78
CA ASN A 115 -11.97 10.52 -0.80
C ASN A 115 -12.85 10.41 0.45
N VAL A 116 -12.63 9.35 1.22
CA VAL A 116 -13.41 9.03 2.41
C VAL A 116 -12.52 8.78 3.61
N LEU A 117 -13.04 9.11 4.79
CA LEU A 117 -12.48 8.74 6.08
C LEU A 117 -13.50 7.88 6.80
N LEU A 118 -13.21 6.58 6.90
CA LEU A 118 -14.00 5.66 7.71
C LEU A 118 -13.57 5.77 9.17
N ILE A 119 -14.53 5.95 10.06
CA ILE A 119 -14.32 6.16 11.49
C ILE A 119 -15.52 5.58 12.26
N ASN A 120 -15.29 5.07 13.47
CA ASN A 120 -16.40 4.55 14.27
C ASN A 120 -17.32 5.68 14.78
N PRO A 121 -18.64 5.44 14.94
CA PRO A 121 -19.58 6.47 15.37
C PRO A 121 -19.29 7.07 16.76
N ASP A 122 -18.62 6.33 17.63
CA ASP A 122 -18.31 6.75 19.00
C ASP A 122 -17.15 7.77 19.00
N GLU A 123 -16.12 7.51 18.20
CA GLU A 123 -15.02 8.42 17.87
C GLU A 123 -15.54 9.65 17.13
N MET A 124 -16.49 9.51 16.21
CA MET A 124 -17.13 10.68 15.60
C MET A 124 -17.75 11.59 16.66
N ARG A 125 -18.46 11.04 17.65
CA ARG A 125 -19.01 11.84 18.76
C ARG A 125 -17.92 12.46 19.62
N ARG A 126 -16.86 11.71 19.97
CA ARG A 126 -15.71 12.23 20.74
C ARG A 126 -14.96 13.35 20.02
N ALA A 127 -14.84 13.25 18.70
CA ALA A 127 -14.17 14.21 17.83
C ALA A 127 -15.10 15.33 17.31
N ASN A 128 -16.37 15.35 17.73
CA ASN A 128 -17.40 16.27 17.25
C ASN A 128 -17.52 16.31 15.71
N LEU A 129 -17.51 15.13 15.09
CA LEU A 129 -17.64 14.93 13.65
C LEU A 129 -19.05 14.48 13.27
N GLN A 130 -19.50 14.92 12.11
CA GLN A 130 -20.77 14.51 11.51
C GLN A 130 -20.54 13.63 10.29
N GLU A 131 -21.47 12.70 10.04
CA GLU A 131 -21.46 11.93 8.80
C GLU A 131 -21.53 12.88 7.60
N GLY A 132 -20.66 12.65 6.62
CA GLY A 132 -20.57 13.45 5.41
C GLY A 132 -19.78 14.75 5.57
N GLN A 133 -19.35 15.11 6.78
CA GLN A 133 -18.44 16.24 6.99
C GLN A 133 -17.14 16.03 6.21
N VAL A 134 -16.60 17.10 5.63
CA VAL A 134 -15.31 17.07 4.96
C VAL A 134 -14.23 17.45 5.96
N VAL A 135 -13.17 16.65 6.01
CA VAL A 135 -12.03 16.85 6.91
C VAL A 135 -10.70 16.68 6.19
N SER A 136 -9.63 17.06 6.87
CA SER A 136 -8.27 16.76 6.48
C SER A 136 -7.62 15.81 7.48
N LEU A 137 -6.76 14.93 7.00
CA LEU A 137 -5.82 14.21 7.84
C LEU A 137 -4.45 14.86 7.74
N VAL A 138 -3.79 15.03 8.87
CA VAL A 138 -2.40 15.49 8.95
C VAL A 138 -1.54 14.40 9.58
N GLY A 139 -0.31 14.23 9.10
CA GLY A 139 0.64 13.30 9.69
C GLY A 139 1.02 13.74 11.11
N ASP A 140 1.17 12.78 12.01
CA ASP A 140 1.59 13.01 13.40
C ASP A 140 2.89 12.25 13.71
N ALA A 141 3.75 12.12 12.70
CA ALA A 141 5.10 11.63 12.88
C ALA A 141 5.97 12.80 13.37
N GLU A 142 6.71 12.59 14.45
CA GLU A 142 7.59 13.60 15.06
C GLU A 142 8.93 13.69 14.30
N ASP A 143 8.89 13.66 12.96
CA ASP A 143 10.06 13.66 12.07
C ASP A 143 10.32 15.01 11.39
N GLY A 144 9.56 16.04 11.78
CA GLY A 144 9.71 17.40 11.26
C GLY A 144 9.18 17.61 9.83
N VAL A 145 8.51 16.61 9.24
CA VAL A 145 7.96 16.70 7.88
C VAL A 145 6.44 16.88 7.93
N GLU A 146 5.97 18.01 7.40
CA GLU A 146 4.55 18.27 7.27
C GLU A 146 3.91 17.36 6.20
N ARG A 147 2.81 16.70 6.57
CA ARG A 147 2.04 15.83 5.69
C ARG A 147 0.56 16.13 5.88
N ALA A 148 -0.17 16.26 4.78
CA ALA A 148 -1.61 16.47 4.81
C ALA A 148 -2.30 15.85 3.60
N VAL A 149 -3.51 15.33 3.82
CA VAL A 149 -4.47 15.00 2.76
C VAL A 149 -5.81 15.61 3.13
N CYS A 150 -6.37 16.41 2.22
CA CYS A 150 -7.60 17.16 2.42
C CYS A 150 -8.77 16.53 1.64
N GLY A 151 -10.00 16.99 1.93
CA GLY A 151 -11.17 16.66 1.12
C GLY A 151 -11.78 15.28 1.41
N LEU A 152 -11.53 14.73 2.60
CA LEU A 152 -12.01 13.40 2.99
C LEU A 152 -13.40 13.51 3.60
N LYS A 153 -14.38 12.82 3.00
CA LYS A 153 -15.73 12.74 3.54
C LYS A 153 -15.79 11.73 4.68
N VAL A 154 -16.23 12.15 5.86
CA VAL A 154 -16.43 11.28 7.03
C VAL A 154 -17.56 10.29 6.74
N VAL A 155 -17.29 9.00 6.97
CA VAL A 155 -18.24 7.90 6.77
C VAL A 155 -18.22 7.00 8.00
N PRO A 156 -19.37 6.76 8.65
CA PRO A 156 -19.43 5.86 9.81
C PRO A 156 -19.09 4.43 9.40
N PHE A 157 -18.21 3.78 10.15
CA PHE A 157 -17.81 2.39 9.91
C PHE A 157 -17.44 1.69 11.21
N ALA A 158 -17.76 0.40 11.35
CA ALA A 158 -17.44 -0.36 12.55
C ALA A 158 -15.94 -0.63 12.65
N LEU A 159 -15.22 0.26 13.34
CA LEU A 159 -13.78 0.18 13.62
C LEU A 159 -13.52 0.19 15.13
N PRO A 160 -12.39 -0.39 15.59
CA PRO A 160 -11.91 -0.17 16.95
C PRO A 160 -11.68 1.32 17.24
N ASP A 161 -11.68 1.68 18.51
CA ASP A 161 -11.36 3.04 18.96
C ASP A 161 -9.97 3.49 18.47
N SER A 162 -9.83 4.80 18.29
CA SER A 162 -8.60 5.44 17.78
C SER A 162 -8.11 4.94 16.41
N CYS A 163 -8.90 4.16 15.67
CA CYS A 163 -8.56 3.67 14.34
C CYS A 163 -9.32 4.43 13.25
N LEU A 164 -8.61 4.74 12.17
CA LEU A 164 -9.16 5.33 10.96
C LEU A 164 -8.84 4.44 9.77
N VAL A 165 -9.75 4.42 8.80
CA VAL A 165 -9.49 3.75 7.52
C VAL A 165 -9.71 4.73 6.37
N ALA A 166 -8.77 4.76 5.43
CA ALA A 166 -8.92 5.48 4.17
C ALA A 166 -8.18 4.74 3.04
N TYR A 167 -8.44 5.12 1.81
CA TYR A 167 -7.96 4.35 0.67
C TYR A 167 -6.50 4.63 0.30
N TYR A 168 -5.81 3.57 -0.06
CA TYR A 168 -4.56 3.57 -0.82
C TYR A 168 -4.90 3.72 -2.31
N PRO A 169 -4.12 4.44 -3.13
CA PRO A 169 -2.87 5.13 -2.78
C PRO A 169 -3.06 6.56 -2.26
N GLU A 170 -4.29 7.05 -2.13
CA GLU A 170 -4.59 8.43 -1.76
C GLU A 170 -3.94 8.86 -0.44
N MET A 171 -3.78 7.93 0.51
CA MET A 171 -3.14 8.17 1.80
C MET A 171 -1.60 8.03 1.82
N ASN A 172 -0.97 7.65 0.72
CA ASN A 172 0.50 7.53 0.67
C ASN A 172 1.25 8.79 1.14
N PRO A 173 0.80 10.03 0.85
CA PRO A 173 1.46 11.25 1.33
C PRO A 173 1.57 11.34 2.86
N LEU A 174 0.72 10.63 3.62
CA LEU A 174 0.73 10.63 5.08
C LEU A 174 1.75 9.66 5.67
N MET A 175 2.30 8.72 4.87
CA MET A 175 3.20 7.69 5.37
C MET A 175 4.59 8.27 5.66
N PRO A 176 5.06 8.27 6.91
CA PRO A 176 6.42 8.67 7.22
C PRO A 176 7.40 7.56 6.81
N LEU A 177 8.40 7.91 5.99
CA LEU A 177 9.43 6.97 5.55
C LEU A 177 10.30 6.49 6.71
N SER A 178 10.37 7.24 7.81
CA SER A 178 11.07 6.87 9.05
C SER A 178 10.36 5.75 9.81
N HIS A 179 9.08 5.50 9.55
CA HIS A 179 8.30 4.48 10.24
C HIS A 179 8.17 3.22 9.37
N HIS A 180 9.08 2.28 9.62
CA HIS A 180 9.16 1.02 8.92
C HIS A 180 9.63 -0.10 9.85
N ASP A 181 9.45 -1.34 9.43
CA ASP A 181 10.07 -2.48 10.09
C ASP A 181 11.60 -2.38 10.05
N GLY A 182 12.27 -2.60 11.18
CA GLY A 182 13.72 -2.40 11.31
C GLY A 182 14.54 -3.23 10.32
N PRO A 183 14.34 -4.57 10.26
CA PRO A 183 15.07 -5.45 9.35
C PRO A 183 14.66 -5.33 7.88
N SER A 184 13.37 -5.46 7.56
CA SER A 184 12.88 -5.53 6.17
C SER A 184 12.71 -4.18 5.51
N LYS A 185 12.71 -3.10 6.29
CA LYS A 185 12.40 -1.73 5.83
C LYS A 185 11.00 -1.59 5.23
N THR A 186 10.12 -2.55 5.49
CA THR A 186 8.72 -2.49 5.03
C THR A 186 7.99 -1.34 5.72
N PRO A 187 7.39 -0.39 4.98
CA PRO A 187 6.67 0.74 5.57
C PRO A 187 5.48 0.31 6.41
N ALA A 188 5.22 1.03 7.51
CA ALA A 188 4.14 0.73 8.44
C ALA A 188 2.76 1.25 7.96
N ALA A 189 2.34 0.89 6.74
CA ALA A 189 1.14 1.42 6.07
C ALA A 189 -0.22 1.10 6.74
N LYS A 190 -0.20 0.25 7.78
CA LYS A 190 -1.36 -0.11 8.63
C LYS A 190 -1.32 0.54 10.02
N SER A 191 -0.39 1.48 10.20
CA SER A 191 0.07 2.04 11.49
C SER A 191 0.45 3.51 11.37
N VAL A 192 -0.15 4.24 10.43
CA VAL A 192 0.27 5.63 10.14
C VAL A 192 -0.31 6.53 11.24
N SER A 193 0.54 7.27 11.95
CA SER A 193 0.09 8.23 12.96
C SER A 193 -0.47 9.47 12.27
N VAL A 194 -1.72 9.82 12.57
CA VAL A 194 -2.39 10.99 12.00
C VAL A 194 -3.23 11.72 13.04
N ARG A 195 -3.61 12.96 12.72
CA ARG A 195 -4.66 13.71 13.42
C ARG A 195 -5.73 14.15 12.42
N ILE A 196 -6.96 14.28 12.92
CA ILE A 196 -8.05 14.88 12.15
C ILE A 196 -7.98 16.39 12.34
N ARG A 197 -8.02 17.14 11.25
CA ARG A 197 -8.16 18.60 11.24
C ARG A 197 -9.47 18.94 10.55
N ALA A 198 -10.26 19.84 11.16
CA ALA A 198 -11.41 20.43 10.48
C ALA A 198 -10.96 21.06 9.16
N SER A 199 -11.74 20.92 8.09
CA SER A 199 -11.40 21.56 6.82
C SER A 199 -11.43 23.08 7.00
N ASP A 200 -10.28 23.75 6.83
CA ASP A 200 -10.29 25.17 6.54
C ASP A 200 -10.99 25.35 5.18
N GLU A 201 -11.93 26.30 5.08
CA GLU A 201 -12.71 26.59 3.85
C GLU A 201 -11.85 26.97 2.62
N ARG A 202 -10.52 26.93 2.71
CA ARG A 202 -9.60 27.06 1.59
C ARG A 202 -9.21 25.69 1.07
N GLY A 203 -10.15 25.06 0.35
CA GLY A 203 -9.82 24.00 -0.60
C GLY A 203 -9.01 24.56 -1.77
N ASP A 204 -7.76 24.94 -1.53
CA ASP A 204 -6.83 25.26 -2.61
C ASP A 204 -6.37 23.93 -3.19
N VAL A 205 -7.18 23.40 -4.12
CA VAL A 205 -6.72 22.40 -5.07
C VAL A 205 -5.62 23.09 -5.87
N ARG A 206 -4.39 23.04 -5.38
CA ARG A 206 -3.24 23.36 -6.21
C ARG A 206 -3.26 22.36 -7.35
N GLU A 207 -3.73 22.82 -8.51
CA GLU A 207 -3.59 22.13 -9.78
C GLU A 207 -2.17 21.54 -9.82
N ARG A 208 -2.09 20.23 -10.03
CA ARG A 208 -0.82 19.62 -10.40
C ARG A 208 -0.40 20.31 -11.69
N ARG A 209 0.53 21.25 -11.62
CA ARG A 209 1.21 21.76 -12.80
C ARG A 209 1.86 20.57 -13.49
N GLU A 210 1.31 20.18 -14.62
CA GLU A 210 2.03 19.30 -15.55
C GLU A 210 3.36 19.98 -15.90
N PRO A 211 4.49 19.25 -15.90
CA PRO A 211 5.73 19.79 -16.40
C PRO A 211 5.55 20.14 -17.89
N PRO A 212 5.99 21.32 -18.34
CA PRO A 212 5.82 21.71 -19.72
C PRO A 212 6.64 20.79 -20.63
N GLY A 213 5.96 20.10 -21.55
CA GLY A 213 6.57 19.42 -22.69
C GLY A 213 6.41 17.90 -22.69
N HIS A 214 5.23 17.42 -23.09
CA HIS A 214 5.11 16.16 -23.83
C HIS A 214 4.03 16.34 -24.91
N THR A 215 4.49 16.70 -26.11
CA THR A 215 3.68 16.65 -27.32
C THR A 215 3.47 15.17 -27.65
N THR A 216 2.28 14.64 -27.35
CA THR A 216 1.88 13.32 -27.83
C THR A 216 1.62 13.41 -29.33
N HIS A 217 2.61 13.00 -30.12
CA HIS A 217 2.34 12.59 -31.50
C HIS A 217 1.74 11.19 -31.45
N LEU A 218 0.46 11.10 -31.80
CA LEU A 218 -0.20 9.85 -32.15
C LEU A 218 0.49 9.28 -33.40
N VAL A 219 0.98 8.04 -33.27
CA VAL A 219 1.19 7.10 -34.38
C VAL A 219 0.45 5.84 -34.04
#